data_AF-A0AAV1X1W3-F1
#
_entry.id   AF-A0AAV1X1W3-F1
#
_cell.length_a   1.000
_cell.length_b   1.000
_cell.length_c   1.000
_cell.angle_alpha   90.00
_cell.angle_beta   90.00
_cell.angle_gamma   90.00
#
_symmetry.space_group_name_H-M   'P 1'
#
loop_
_entity.id
_entity.type
_entity.pdbx_description
1 polymer ?
#
loop_
_entity_poly.entity_id
_entity_poly.type
_entity_poly.pdbx_seq_one_letter_code
_entity_poly.pdbx_strand_id
1 'polypeptide(L)'
;MRGGRAMLQSMLMPLSEFDHAEKGDALNAMELALCLEKLNNEKLQNLHSIANEKNDTQLVDFIESKFLVGQVEDIRKISEYVAQLRRMGKGHGVWHFDQMLLNGGVAA
;
A
#
# COMPACT_ATOMS: atom_id res chain seq x y z
N MET A 1 13.73 -2.14 -22.74
CA MET A 1 13.87 -3.29 -21.82
C MET A 1 15.36 -3.60 -21.64
N ARG A 2 15.79 -4.06 -20.46
CA ARG A 2 17.20 -4.07 -19.99
C ARG A 2 18.00 -5.37 -20.22
N GLY A 3 17.45 -6.36 -20.92
CA GLY A 3 18.14 -7.63 -21.22
C GLY A 3 18.31 -8.62 -20.05
N GLY A 4 17.83 -8.28 -18.85
CA GLY A 4 17.79 -9.19 -17.70
C GLY A 4 16.80 -10.33 -17.88
N ARG A 5 16.99 -11.42 -17.13
CA ARG A 5 16.09 -12.59 -17.10
C ARG A 5 15.21 -12.55 -15.85
N ALA A 6 13.90 -12.62 -16.03
CA ALA A 6 12.97 -12.69 -14.90
C ALA A 6 13.07 -14.05 -14.20
N MET A 7 13.24 -14.04 -12.88
CA MET A 7 13.28 -15.26 -12.05
C MET A 7 12.17 -15.18 -11.01
N LEU A 8 11.06 -15.88 -11.26
CA LEU A 8 9.93 -15.94 -10.34
C LEU A 8 10.33 -16.71 -9.08
N GLN A 9 9.95 -16.17 -7.91
CA GLN A 9 10.17 -16.79 -6.61
C GLN A 9 8.88 -17.44 -6.10
N SER A 10 8.99 -18.31 -5.10
CA SER A 10 7.82 -18.86 -4.42
C SER A 10 7.07 -17.77 -3.66
N MET A 11 5.74 -17.88 -3.62
CA MET A 11 4.89 -17.03 -2.79
C MET A 11 4.45 -17.81 -1.56
N LEU A 12 4.50 -17.16 -0.40
CA LEU A 12 3.94 -17.70 0.84
C LEU A 12 2.42 -17.60 0.80
N MET A 13 1.76 -18.51 1.53
CA MET A 13 0.31 -18.46 1.68
C MET A 13 -0.08 -17.19 2.44
N PRO A 14 -0.97 -16.33 1.89
CA PRO A 14 -1.45 -15.15 2.59
C PRO A 14 -2.39 -15.54 3.75
N LEU A 15 -2.62 -14.59 4.66
CA LEU A 15 -3.65 -14.72 5.68
C LEU A 15 -5.04 -14.69 5.03
N SER A 16 -5.95 -15.53 5.52
CA SER A 16 -7.33 -15.64 5.01
C SER A 16 -8.37 -14.94 5.88
N GLU A 17 -8.05 -14.66 7.14
CA GLU A 17 -8.96 -14.05 8.11
C GLU A 17 -8.40 -12.73 8.62
N PHE A 18 -9.25 -11.70 8.68
CA PHE A 18 -8.88 -10.34 9.06
C PHE A 18 -9.73 -9.79 10.22
N ASP A 19 -10.59 -10.62 10.81
CA ASP A 19 -11.39 -10.23 11.96
C ASP A 19 -10.48 -9.87 13.15
N HIS A 20 -10.90 -8.86 13.91
CA HIS A 20 -10.14 -8.37 15.04
C HIS A 20 -11.09 -7.84 16.11
N ALA A 21 -11.12 -8.49 17.28
CA ALA A 21 -12.09 -8.20 18.34
C ALA A 21 -12.16 -6.71 18.71
N GLU A 22 -11.01 -6.04 18.90
CA GLU A 22 -10.96 -4.64 19.31
C GLU A 22 -11.14 -3.63 18.18
N LYS A 23 -10.54 -3.86 17.01
CA LYS A 23 -10.55 -2.90 15.89
C LYS A 23 -11.72 -3.09 14.92
N GLY A 24 -12.26 -4.31 14.83
CA GLY A 24 -13.10 -4.74 13.72
C GLY A 24 -12.26 -5.08 12.49
N ASP A 25 -12.88 -5.79 11.55
CA ASP A 25 -12.28 -6.24 10.30
C ASP A 25 -11.77 -5.10 9.41
N ALA A 26 -12.59 -4.08 9.16
CA ALA A 26 -12.29 -3.00 8.22
C ALA A 26 -11.09 -2.15 8.67
N LEU A 27 -11.08 -1.73 9.94
CA LEU A 27 -9.97 -0.94 10.49
C LEU A 27 -8.69 -1.78 10.56
N ASN A 28 -8.78 -3.04 10.97
CA ASN A 28 -7.63 -3.94 11.02
C ASN A 28 -7.04 -4.17 9.61
N ALA A 29 -7.88 -4.41 8.61
CA ALA A 29 -7.47 -4.61 7.23
C ALA A 29 -6.82 -3.34 6.64
N MET A 30 -7.38 -2.16 6.87
CA MET A 30 -6.81 -0.90 6.38
C MET A 30 -5.48 -0.54 7.07
N GLU A 31 -5.34 -0.83 8.36
CA GLU A 31 -4.05 -0.68 9.06
C GLU A 31 -2.99 -1.65 8.52
N LEU A 32 -3.38 -2.90 8.23
CA LEU A 32 -2.49 -3.88 7.62
C LEU A 32 -2.07 -3.44 6.21
N ALA A 33 -3.01 -2.96 5.39
CA ALA A 33 -2.73 -2.40 4.08
C ALA A 33 -1.74 -1.22 4.17
N LEU A 34 -1.92 -0.32 5.14
CA LEU A 34 -0.98 0.78 5.35
C LEU A 34 0.44 0.30 5.69
N CYS A 35 0.55 -0.73 6.53
CA CYS A 35 1.83 -1.35 6.85
C CYS A 35 2.48 -1.99 5.61
N LEU A 36 1.70 -2.67 4.78
CA LEU A 36 2.18 -3.27 3.54
C LEU A 36 2.63 -2.22 2.53
N GLU A 37 1.92 -1.10 2.37
CA GLU A 37 2.36 -0.02 1.48
C GLU A 37 3.62 0.67 1.96
N LYS A 38 3.77 0.86 3.28
CA LYS A 38 5.02 1.38 3.86
C LYS A 38 6.19 0.41 3.63
N LEU A 39 5.95 -0.89 3.81
CA LEU A 39 6.95 -1.92 3.53
C LEU A 39 7.32 -1.94 2.04
N ASN A 40 6.35 -1.84 1.14
CA ASN A 40 6.59 -1.80 -0.30
C ASN A 40 7.44 -0.57 -0.68
N ASN A 41 7.12 0.59 -0.13
CA ASN A 41 7.94 1.79 -0.30
C ASN A 41 9.39 1.60 0.17
N GLU A 42 9.60 0.96 1.33
CA GLU A 42 10.93 0.62 1.82
C GLU A 42 11.67 -0.32 0.84
N LYS A 43 10.98 -1.33 0.29
CA LYS A 43 11.56 -2.23 -0.73
C LYS A 43 11.92 -1.50 -2.02
N LEU A 44 11.09 -0.54 -2.45
CA LEU A 44 11.39 0.32 -3.60
C LEU A 44 12.61 1.22 -3.35
N GLN A 45 12.73 1.80 -2.16
CA GLN A 45 13.90 2.61 -1.76
C GLN A 45 15.18 1.76 -1.68
N ASN A 46 15.09 0.52 -1.22
CA ASN A 46 16.21 -0.41 -1.22
C ASN A 46 16.66 -0.75 -2.66
N LEU A 47 15.70 -1.00 -3.57
CA LEU A 47 16.02 -1.24 -4.98
C LEU A 47 16.64 0.00 -5.64
N HIS A 48 16.12 1.20 -5.34
CA HIS A 48 16.67 2.47 -5.79
C HIS A 48 18.11 2.67 -5.31
N SER A 49 18.38 2.42 -4.03
CA SER A 49 19.72 2.49 -3.45
C SER A 49 20.70 1.59 -4.18
N ILE A 50 20.32 0.34 -4.46
CA ILE A 50 21.15 -0.60 -5.24
C ILE A 50 21.40 -0.09 -6.66
N ALA A 51 20.38 0.44 -7.34
CA ALA A 51 20.52 1.01 -8.68
C ALA A 51 21.51 2.20 -8.67
N ASN A 52 21.41 3.06 -7.66
CA ASN A 52 22.28 4.21 -7.48
C ASN A 52 23.73 3.79 -7.18
N GLU A 53 23.95 2.82 -6.29
CA GLU A 53 25.28 2.25 -6.00
C GLU A 53 25.94 1.62 -7.24
N LYS A 54 25.15 1.08 -8.17
CA LYS A 54 25.62 0.53 -9.45
C LYS A 54 25.72 1.58 -10.56
N ASN A 55 25.46 2.86 -10.26
CA ASN A 55 25.44 3.96 -11.22
C ASN A 55 24.49 3.72 -12.40
N ASP A 56 23.39 3.03 -12.16
CA ASP A 56 22.38 2.72 -13.17
C ASP A 56 21.33 3.83 -13.25
N THR A 57 21.68 4.92 -13.92
CA THR A 57 20.86 6.15 -14.00
C THR A 57 19.46 5.91 -14.57
N GLN A 58 19.33 5.05 -15.58
CA GLN A 58 18.04 4.76 -16.19
C GLN A 58 17.14 3.92 -15.28
N LEU A 59 17.71 3.00 -14.47
CA LEU A 59 16.93 2.22 -13.52
C LEU A 59 16.47 3.10 -12.35
N VAL A 60 17.33 4.01 -11.87
CA VAL A 60 16.98 5.02 -10.86
C VAL A 60 15.78 5.84 -11.33
N ASP A 61 15.86 6.48 -12.50
CA ASP A 61 14.77 7.28 -13.07
C ASP A 61 13.47 6.47 -13.27
N PHE A 62 13.60 5.21 -13.70
CA PHE A 62 12.45 4.32 -13.83
C PHE A 62 11.76 4.04 -12.50
N ILE A 63 12.51 3.79 -11.42
CA ILE A 63 11.95 3.52 -10.10
C ILE A 63 11.27 4.78 -9.53
N GLU A 64 11.92 5.93 -9.65
CA GLU A 64 11.40 7.21 -9.18
C GLU A 64 10.10 7.59 -9.89
N SER A 65 10.14 7.61 -11.22
CA SER A 65 9.01 8.08 -12.05
C SER A 65 7.82 7.14 -12.06
N LYS A 66 8.03 5.82 -11.97
CA LYS A 66 6.96 4.82 -12.08
C LYS A 66 6.40 4.32 -10.77
N PHE A 67 7.18 4.35 -9.69
CA PHE A 67 6.78 3.72 -8.44
C PHE A 67 6.81 4.68 -7.26
N LEU A 68 7.93 5.37 -7.00
CA LEU A 68 8.07 6.15 -5.76
C LEU A 68 7.08 7.30 -5.65
N VAL A 69 6.77 8.01 -6.74
CA VAL A 69 5.77 9.09 -6.73
C VAL A 69 4.37 8.55 -6.40
N GLY A 70 3.94 7.46 -7.04
CA GLY A 70 2.64 6.84 -6.78
C GLY A 70 2.53 6.29 -5.36
N GLN A 71 3.60 5.69 -4.87
CA GLN A 71 3.65 5.07 -3.55
C GLN A 71 3.38 6.07 -2.41
N VAL A 72 3.83 7.33 -2.54
CA VAL A 72 3.53 8.39 -1.55
C VAL A 72 2.04 8.71 -1.52
N GLU A 73 1.39 8.79 -2.68
CA GLU A 73 -0.06 9.03 -2.78
C GLU A 73 -0.87 7.87 -2.24
N ASP A 74 -0.46 6.62 -2.51
CA ASP A 74 -1.14 5.44 -2.01
C ASP A 74 -1.07 5.33 -0.48
N ILE A 75 0.12 5.58 0.10
CA ILE A 75 0.31 5.64 1.56
C ILE A 75 -0.56 6.74 2.18
N ARG A 76 -0.63 7.92 1.56
CA ARG A 76 -1.48 9.02 2.03
C ARG A 76 -2.95 8.62 2.00
N LYS A 77 -3.43 8.10 0.88
CA LYS A 77 -4.83 7.68 0.69
C LYS A 77 -5.26 6.62 1.71
N ILE A 78 -4.44 5.60 1.94
CA ILE A 78 -4.76 4.57 2.93
C ILE A 78 -4.65 5.13 4.36
N SER A 79 -3.71 6.05 4.63
CA SER A 79 -3.65 6.73 5.93
C SER A 79 -4.92 7.54 6.23
N GLU A 80 -5.50 8.18 5.22
CA GLU A 80 -6.79 8.88 5.33
C GLU A 80 -7.94 7.92 5.62
N TYR A 81 -7.97 6.76 4.97
CA TYR A 81 -8.95 5.70 5.26
C TYR A 81 -8.86 5.20 6.69
N VAL A 82 -7.65 4.94 7.20
CA VAL A 82 -7.43 4.55 8.59
C VAL A 82 -7.94 5.64 9.54
N ALA A 83 -7.65 6.92 9.26
CA ALA A 83 -8.11 8.03 10.09
C ALA A 83 -9.65 8.17 10.10
N GLN A 84 -10.29 7.98 8.94
CA GLN A 84 -11.76 8.00 8.81
C GLN A 84 -12.40 6.85 9.59
N LEU A 85 -11.92 5.62 9.42
CA LEU A 85 -12.43 4.46 10.15
C LEU A 85 -12.26 4.59 11.67
N ARG A 86 -11.13 5.12 12.14
CA ARG A 86 -10.93 5.43 13.57
C ARG A 86 -11.92 6.47 14.10
N ARG A 87 -12.26 7.47 13.29
CA ARG A 87 -13.20 8.54 13.67
C ARG A 87 -14.64 8.05 13.69
N MET A 88 -15.03 7.23 12.72
CA MET A 88 -16.42 6.77 12.54
C MET A 88 -16.79 5.63 13.49
N GLY A 89 -15.81 4.85 13.95
CA GLY A 89 -16.04 3.70 14.82
C GLY A 89 -16.73 2.53 14.11
N LYS A 90 -17.10 1.50 14.88
CA LYS A 90 -17.66 0.24 14.37
C LYS A 90 -19.13 0.35 13.97
N GLY A 91 -19.63 -0.67 13.27
CA GLY A 91 -21.05 -0.80 12.92
C GLY A 91 -21.43 0.10 11.76
N HIS A 92 -22.43 0.98 11.95
CA HIS A 92 -22.95 1.85 10.90
C HIS A 92 -21.89 2.76 10.28
N GLY A 93 -20.89 3.20 11.06
CA GLY A 93 -19.76 3.99 10.57
C GLY A 93 -18.95 3.26 9.50
N VAL A 94 -18.60 1.99 9.77
CA VAL A 94 -17.90 1.13 8.81
C VAL A 94 -18.74 0.90 7.55
N TRP A 95 -20.04 0.62 7.70
CA TRP A 95 -20.92 0.43 6.55
C TRP A 95 -20.98 1.68 5.65
N HIS A 96 -21.08 2.88 6.24
CA HIS A 96 -21.08 4.11 5.46
C HIS A 96 -19.74 4.36 4.75
N PHE A 97 -18.62 4.06 5.43
CA PHE A 97 -17.29 4.10 4.83
C PHE A 97 -17.16 3.11 3.66
N ASP A 98 -17.69 1.90 3.80
CA ASP A 98 -17.71 0.89 2.73
C ASP A 98 -18.51 1.38 1.52
N GLN A 99 -19.68 1.97 1.73
CA GLN A 99 -20.47 2.56 0.63
C GLN A 99 -19.75 3.74 -0.04
N MET A 100 -19.03 4.55 0.72
CA MET A 100 -18.18 5.61 0.15
C MET A 100 -17.07 5.01 -0.72
N LEU A 101 -16.41 3.94 -0.26
CA LEU A 101 -15.36 3.26 -1.01
C LEU A 101 -15.89 2.62 -2.30
N LEU A 102 -17.05 1.96 -2.23
CA LEU A 102 -17.73 1.33 -3.37
C LEU A 102 -18.08 2.34 -4.48
N ASN A 103 -18.43 3.57 -4.10
CA ASN A 103 -18.80 4.64 -5.02
C ASN A 103 -17.63 5.51 -5.48
N GLY A 104 -16.39 5.09 -5.25
CA GLY A 104 -15.17 5.77 -5.75
C GLY A 104 -14.41 6.63 -4.74
N GLY A 105 -14.76 6.57 -3.44
CA GLY A 105 -14.15 7.37 -2.39
C GLY A 105 -14.60 8.85 -2.42
N VAL A 106 -14.21 9.64 -1.42
CA VAL A 106 -14.38 11.10 -1.48
C VAL A 106 -13.58 11.60 -2.69
N ALA A 107 -14.26 12.07 -3.72
CA ALA A 107 -13.63 12.93 -4.71
C ALA A 107 -13.05 14.12 -3.94
N ALA A 108 -11.72 14.25 -3.98
CA ALA A 108 -11.03 15.43 -3.46
C ALA A 108 -11.55 16.71 -4.11
#